data_AF-A0A317JFE7-F1
#
_entry.id   AF-A0A317JFE7-F1
#
_cell.length_a   1.000
_cell.length_b   1.000
_cell.length_c   1.000
_cell.angle_alpha   90.00
_cell.angle_beta   90.00
_cell.angle_gamma   90.00
#
_symmetry.space_group_name_H-M   'P 1'
#
loop_
_entity.id
_entity.type
_entity.pdbx_description
1 polymer ?
#
loop_
_entity_poly.entity_id
_entity_poly.type
_entity_poly.pdbx_seq_one_letter_code
_entity_poly.pdbx_strand_id
1 'polypeptide(L)'
;MVGSLNSRKPLLSSLLMVAALILFCGQPSHSETLFEGYYRVFRSGQHVGFFIMRHRFEPVEGKKKKFKFTSTTFMKTVGEDGEDTESIKAVCDENLVPLSYSYTALSGKKTRTIDATFADGKYTAHIKNNGQDEKIQKPLPTGVFLSQFLLHYILRTKQGLKPNLRVSYRALAEEFGEVKDGVATTKDYEVQEGLRVLRVENTFLGQNSINFVSEKGEIISTHMTETKMALELTASPSTATADFKVPSPVLAGLFGEVPTGQKNILSQIKHEEVQVPKPIIPEGATKQQGVPAGKGIQLKAKIPRDEPPNPPASDSAKDPQ
;
A
#
# COMPACT_ATOMS: atom_id res chain seq x y z
N MET A 1 -12.09 -85.47 -6.55
CA MET A 1 -11.22 -84.63 -7.40
C MET A 1 -12.15 -83.90 -8.37
N VAL A 2 -12.24 -82.59 -8.50
CA VAL A 2 -11.31 -81.46 -8.28
C VAL A 2 -12.13 -80.29 -7.72
N GLY A 3 -11.56 -79.53 -6.79
CA GLY A 3 -12.23 -78.45 -6.06
C GLY A 3 -12.38 -77.15 -6.85
N SER A 4 -13.42 -76.38 -6.54
CA SER A 4 -13.62 -75.01 -7.01
C SER A 4 -13.45 -74.05 -5.83
N LEU A 5 -12.42 -73.20 -5.92
CA LEU A 5 -12.08 -72.14 -4.99
C LEU A 5 -12.80 -70.82 -5.37
N ASN A 6 -13.25 -70.13 -4.33
CA ASN A 6 -13.24 -68.67 -4.14
C ASN A 6 -13.61 -67.71 -5.29
N SER A 7 -14.67 -66.93 -5.05
CA SER A 7 -14.63 -65.49 -5.34
C SER A 7 -15.45 -64.74 -4.30
N ARG A 8 -14.79 -64.32 -3.22
CA ARG A 8 -15.30 -63.29 -2.32
C ARG A 8 -14.55 -61.99 -2.59
N LYS A 9 -15.35 -60.95 -2.89
CA LYS A 9 -15.09 -59.50 -2.90
C LYS A 9 -14.67 -58.88 -4.24
N PRO A 10 -15.33 -57.76 -4.59
CA PRO A 10 -14.62 -56.50 -4.51
C PRO A 10 -15.44 -55.44 -3.74
N LEU A 11 -15.39 -55.48 -2.42
CA LEU A 11 -15.83 -54.37 -1.56
C LEU A 11 -14.73 -53.31 -1.38
N LEU A 12 -13.50 -53.57 -1.86
CA LEU A 12 -12.37 -52.65 -1.76
C LEU A 12 -12.33 -51.60 -2.89
N SER A 13 -12.90 -51.87 -4.08
CA SER A 13 -12.81 -50.93 -5.20
C SER A 13 -13.79 -49.75 -5.08
N SER A 14 -14.97 -49.95 -4.48
CA SER A 14 -15.91 -48.84 -4.21
C SER A 14 -15.44 -47.88 -3.12
N LEU A 15 -14.65 -48.34 -2.14
CA LEU A 15 -14.18 -47.47 -1.05
C LEU A 15 -13.05 -46.53 -1.53
N LEU A 16 -12.21 -46.98 -2.46
CA LEU A 16 -11.15 -46.18 -3.08
C LEU A 16 -11.71 -45.10 -4.03
N MET A 17 -12.84 -45.36 -4.69
CA MET A 17 -13.47 -44.41 -5.60
C MET A 17 -14.19 -43.26 -4.85
N VAL A 18 -14.72 -43.54 -3.65
CA VAL A 18 -15.30 -42.50 -2.77
C VAL A 18 -14.22 -41.66 -2.10
N ALA A 19 -13.08 -42.24 -1.72
CA ALA A 19 -11.94 -41.49 -1.17
C ALA A 19 -11.28 -40.56 -2.21
N ALA A 20 -11.23 -40.97 -3.49
CA ALA A 20 -10.74 -40.13 -4.58
C ALA A 20 -11.67 -38.96 -4.93
N LEU A 21 -12.99 -39.07 -4.67
CA LEU A 21 -13.95 -37.99 -4.88
C LEU A 21 -13.87 -36.90 -3.79
N ILE A 22 -13.46 -37.24 -2.57
CA ILE A 22 -13.32 -36.28 -1.45
C ILE A 22 -12.04 -35.43 -1.57
N LEU A 23 -11.02 -35.92 -2.29
CA LEU A 23 -9.77 -35.18 -2.54
C LEU A 23 -9.88 -34.08 -3.62
N PHE A 24 -11.01 -34.00 -4.32
CA PHE A 24 -11.31 -32.92 -5.27
C PHE A 24 -12.31 -31.87 -4.71
N CYS A 25 -12.66 -31.95 -3.42
CA CYS A 25 -13.34 -30.85 -2.75
C CYS A 25 -12.38 -29.65 -2.69
N GLY A 26 -12.76 -28.60 -3.42
CA GLY A 26 -11.91 -27.49 -3.82
C GLY A 26 -10.98 -26.96 -2.75
N GLN A 27 -9.72 -26.75 -3.12
CA GLN A 27 -8.85 -25.91 -2.31
C GLN A 27 -9.58 -24.57 -2.11
N PRO A 28 -9.77 -24.11 -0.87
CA PRO A 28 -10.31 -22.78 -0.63
C PRO A 28 -9.47 -21.81 -1.43
N SER A 29 -10.13 -21.07 -2.31
CA SER A 29 -9.51 -20.05 -3.12
C SER A 29 -9.09 -18.93 -2.16
N HIS A 30 -7.90 -19.07 -1.56
CA HIS A 30 -7.44 -18.17 -0.53
C HIS A 30 -7.24 -16.77 -1.13
N SER A 31 -7.85 -15.78 -0.48
CA SER A 31 -7.54 -14.38 -0.73
C SER A 31 -6.07 -14.13 -0.39
N GLU A 32 -5.31 -13.55 -1.32
CA GLU A 32 -3.92 -13.20 -1.10
C GLU A 32 -3.84 -11.73 -0.66
N THR A 33 -3.36 -11.50 0.56
CA THR A 33 -2.99 -10.16 1.03
C THR A 33 -1.65 -9.76 0.43
N LEU A 34 -1.69 -8.77 -0.46
CA LEU A 34 -0.51 -8.22 -1.14
C LEU A 34 0.25 -7.25 -0.24
N PHE A 35 -0.51 -6.43 0.47
CA PHE A 35 0.01 -5.41 1.36
C PHE A 35 -0.94 -5.21 2.55
N GLU A 36 -0.36 -5.01 3.72
CA GLU A 36 -1.03 -4.59 4.94
C GLU A 36 -0.09 -3.73 5.79
N GLY A 37 -0.48 -2.47 6.00
CA GLY A 37 0.32 -1.50 6.73
C GLY A 37 -0.50 -0.76 7.77
N TYR A 38 0.12 -0.51 8.91
CA TYR A 38 -0.32 0.47 9.90
C TYR A 38 0.55 1.71 9.77
N TYR A 39 -0.08 2.86 9.90
CA TYR A 39 0.57 4.15 9.75
C TYR A 39 0.26 5.00 10.97
N ARG A 40 1.26 5.77 11.43
CA ARG A 40 1.01 6.93 12.28
C ARG A 40 0.37 8.02 11.46
N VAL A 41 -0.62 8.70 12.03
CA VAL A 41 -1.23 9.88 11.43
C VAL A 41 -0.75 11.10 12.21
N PHE A 42 -0.13 12.04 11.50
CA PHE A 42 0.32 13.30 12.06
C PHE A 42 -0.55 14.45 11.55
N ARG A 43 -0.75 15.46 12.39
CA ARG A 43 -1.30 16.76 12.01
C ARG A 43 -0.41 17.84 12.60
N SER A 44 0.16 18.69 11.75
CA SER A 44 1.12 19.72 12.18
C SER A 44 2.29 19.15 13.02
N GLY A 45 2.76 17.94 12.69
CA GLY A 45 3.86 17.26 13.39
C GLY A 45 3.45 16.53 14.68
N GLN A 46 2.22 16.68 15.15
CA GLN A 46 1.72 15.93 16.31
C GLN A 46 1.09 14.62 15.88
N HIS A 47 1.41 13.53 16.57
CA HIS A 47 0.76 12.23 16.37
C HIS A 47 -0.68 12.28 16.89
N VAL A 48 -1.66 12.21 16.00
CA VAL A 48 -3.09 12.40 16.29
C VAL A 48 -3.93 11.15 16.06
N GLY A 49 -3.34 10.05 15.58
CA GLY A 49 -4.09 8.82 15.35
C GLY A 49 -3.35 7.82 14.49
N PHE A 50 -4.10 6.89 13.91
CA PHE A 50 -3.54 5.84 13.07
C PHE A 50 -4.38 5.60 11.83
N PHE A 51 -3.72 5.10 10.80
CA PHE A 51 -4.31 4.71 9.53
C PHE A 51 -3.91 3.26 9.20
N ILE A 52 -4.83 2.50 8.63
CA ILE A 52 -4.63 1.11 8.25
C ILE A 52 -5.01 0.99 6.79
N MET A 53 -4.17 0.31 6.01
CA MET A 53 -4.46 0.00 4.61
C MET A 53 -4.15 -1.45 4.32
N ARG A 54 -5.06 -2.12 3.60
CA ARG A 54 -4.91 -3.50 3.14
C ARG A 54 -5.29 -3.62 1.66
N HIS A 55 -4.42 -4.28 0.90
CA HIS A 55 -4.64 -4.63 -0.51
C HIS A 55 -4.74 -6.14 -0.65
N ARG A 56 -5.79 -6.64 -1.31
CA ARG A 56 -5.98 -8.08 -1.54
C ARG A 56 -6.39 -8.40 -2.97
N PHE A 57 -5.80 -9.46 -3.52
CA PHE A 57 -6.37 -10.13 -4.70
C PHE A 57 -7.25 -11.30 -4.25
N GLU A 58 -8.47 -11.33 -4.78
CA GLU A 58 -9.46 -12.35 -4.50
C GLU A 58 -9.87 -13.02 -5.81
N PRO A 59 -9.64 -14.32 -5.98
CA PRO A 59 -10.10 -15.04 -7.16
C PRO A 59 -11.63 -14.98 -7.26
N VAL A 60 -12.15 -14.78 -8.47
CA VAL A 60 -13.59 -14.78 -8.72
C VAL A 60 -14.06 -16.22 -8.80
N GLU A 61 -14.92 -16.61 -7.88
CA GLU A 61 -15.49 -17.96 -7.82
C GLU A 61 -16.12 -18.36 -9.16
N GLY A 62 -15.81 -19.57 -9.62
CA GLY A 62 -16.28 -20.09 -10.91
C GLY A 62 -15.64 -19.47 -12.16
N LYS A 63 -14.75 -18.47 -12.04
CA LYS A 63 -14.08 -17.82 -13.18
C LYS A 63 -12.56 -17.94 -13.08
N LYS A 64 -11.98 -18.92 -13.78
CA LYS A 64 -10.53 -19.10 -13.87
C LYS A 64 -9.85 -17.81 -14.35
N LYS A 65 -8.78 -17.40 -13.66
CA LYS A 65 -7.93 -16.24 -14.00
C LYS A 65 -8.64 -14.87 -13.95
N LYS A 66 -9.76 -14.77 -13.23
CA LYS A 66 -10.41 -13.49 -12.91
C LYS A 66 -10.20 -13.19 -11.44
N PHE A 67 -9.83 -11.95 -11.14
CA PHE A 67 -9.54 -11.52 -9.78
C PHE A 67 -10.26 -10.22 -9.49
N LYS A 68 -10.76 -10.10 -8.27
CA LYS A 68 -11.14 -8.83 -7.68
C LYS A 68 -9.93 -8.27 -6.96
N PHE A 69 -9.71 -6.99 -7.13
CA PHE A 69 -8.76 -6.24 -6.33
C PHE A 69 -9.51 -5.39 -5.33
N THR A 70 -9.28 -5.65 -4.05
CA THR A 70 -9.88 -4.90 -2.94
C THR A 70 -8.81 -4.04 -2.27
N SER A 71 -9.09 -2.74 -2.14
CA SER A 71 -8.38 -1.84 -1.23
C SER A 71 -9.30 -1.47 -0.08
N THR A 72 -8.84 -1.68 1.15
CA THR A 72 -9.57 -1.33 2.36
C THR A 72 -8.72 -0.43 3.23
N THR A 73 -9.28 0.71 3.63
CA THR A 73 -8.64 1.68 4.49
C THR A 73 -9.48 2.00 5.72
N PHE A 74 -8.81 2.30 6.83
CA PHE A 74 -9.44 2.79 8.05
C PHE A 74 -8.52 3.84 8.68
N MET A 75 -9.05 5.02 8.95
CA MET A 75 -8.38 6.09 9.68
C MET A 75 -9.14 6.35 10.98
N LYS A 76 -8.40 6.55 12.06
CA LYS A 76 -8.92 7.15 13.28
C LYS A 76 -7.99 8.28 13.70
N THR A 77 -8.53 9.47 13.94
CA THR A 77 -7.81 10.62 14.47
C THR A 77 -8.54 11.23 15.66
N VAL A 78 -7.80 11.92 16.51
CA VAL A 78 -8.33 12.72 17.63
C VAL A 78 -7.93 14.17 17.39
N GLY A 79 -8.93 15.05 17.34
CA GLY A 79 -8.77 16.50 17.24
C GLY A 79 -9.44 17.23 18.40
N GLU A 80 -9.51 18.56 18.31
CA GLU A 80 -10.15 19.42 19.31
C GLU A 80 -11.66 19.10 19.47
N ASP A 81 -12.33 18.77 18.36
CA ASP A 81 -13.77 18.45 18.33
C ASP A 81 -14.08 16.97 18.66
N GLY A 82 -13.07 16.19 19.05
CA GLY A 82 -13.22 14.79 19.44
C GLY A 82 -12.59 13.80 18.46
N GLU A 83 -13.17 12.60 18.38
CA GLU A 83 -12.68 11.53 17.53
C GLU A 83 -13.35 11.58 16.14
N ASP A 84 -12.51 11.48 15.12
CA ASP A 84 -12.93 11.27 13.73
C ASP A 84 -12.52 9.87 13.29
N THR A 85 -13.39 9.19 12.55
CA THR A 85 -13.07 7.93 11.89
C THR A 85 -13.51 7.96 10.45
N GLU A 86 -12.69 7.41 9.56
CA GLU A 86 -12.96 7.32 8.13
C GLU A 86 -12.61 5.92 7.65
N SER A 87 -13.37 5.36 6.72
CA SER A 87 -13.04 4.08 6.10
C SER A 87 -13.56 4.00 4.67
N ILE A 88 -12.77 3.33 3.83
CA ILE A 88 -13.13 3.02 2.45
C ILE A 88 -12.89 1.53 2.21
N LYS A 89 -13.79 0.89 1.48
CA LYS A 89 -13.55 -0.41 0.86
C LYS A 89 -13.87 -0.31 -0.62
N ALA A 90 -12.84 -0.16 -1.43
CA ALA A 90 -12.91 -0.05 -2.88
C ALA A 90 -12.63 -1.41 -3.53
N VAL A 91 -13.40 -1.76 -4.57
CA VAL A 91 -13.27 -3.03 -5.29
C VAL A 91 -13.28 -2.77 -6.80
N CYS A 92 -12.30 -3.32 -7.50
CA CYS A 92 -12.22 -3.31 -8.96
C CYS A 92 -11.88 -4.70 -9.51
N ASP A 93 -11.98 -4.88 -10.82
CA ASP A 93 -11.49 -6.09 -11.49
C ASP A 93 -9.97 -6.02 -11.75
N GLU A 94 -9.39 -7.06 -12.35
CA GLU A 94 -7.96 -7.07 -12.70
C GLU A 94 -7.54 -5.95 -13.68
N ASN A 95 -8.52 -5.28 -14.31
CA ASN A 95 -8.33 -4.16 -15.20
C ASN A 95 -8.51 -2.79 -14.54
N LEU A 96 -8.68 -2.76 -13.21
CA LEU A 96 -9.01 -1.56 -12.44
C LEU A 96 -10.36 -0.94 -12.83
N VAL A 97 -11.22 -1.71 -13.50
CA VAL A 97 -12.60 -1.30 -13.76
C VAL A 97 -13.35 -1.35 -12.43
N PRO A 98 -13.94 -0.24 -11.97
CA PRO A 98 -14.68 -0.19 -10.71
C PRO A 98 -15.80 -1.24 -10.68
N LEU A 99 -15.95 -1.93 -9.54
CA LEU A 99 -17.05 -2.87 -9.29
C LEU A 99 -17.96 -2.36 -8.16
N SER A 100 -17.36 -1.88 -7.07
CA SER A 100 -18.09 -1.26 -5.95
C SER A 100 -17.16 -0.44 -5.07
N TYR A 101 -17.73 0.45 -4.26
CA TYR A 101 -17.05 0.91 -3.05
C TYR A 101 -18.05 1.18 -1.93
N SER A 102 -17.57 1.12 -0.69
CA SER A 102 -18.28 1.66 0.47
C SER A 102 -17.38 2.68 1.17
N TYR A 103 -17.94 3.83 1.54
CA TYR A 103 -17.30 4.88 2.32
C TYR A 103 -18.09 5.13 3.60
N THR A 104 -17.39 5.35 4.71
CA THR A 104 -17.99 5.77 5.97
C THR A 104 -17.09 6.79 6.65
N ALA A 105 -17.66 7.93 7.02
CA ALA A 105 -17.02 8.92 7.88
C ALA A 105 -17.91 9.24 9.09
N LEU A 106 -17.28 9.29 10.26
CA LEU A 106 -17.88 9.71 11.53
C LEU A 106 -17.03 10.84 12.09
N SER A 107 -17.67 11.95 12.43
CA SER A 107 -17.04 13.10 13.09
C SER A 107 -17.98 13.63 14.16
N GLY A 108 -17.65 13.34 15.42
CA GLY A 108 -18.57 13.56 16.54
C GLY A 108 -19.92 12.86 16.32
N LYS A 109 -21.01 13.64 16.19
CA LYS A 109 -22.36 13.12 15.91
C LYS A 109 -22.71 13.05 14.42
N LYS A 110 -21.82 13.54 13.56
CA LYS A 110 -22.06 13.56 12.11
C LYS A 110 -21.64 12.24 11.50
N THR A 111 -22.46 11.73 10.61
CA THR A 111 -22.21 10.49 9.89
C THR A 111 -22.48 10.69 8.42
N ARG A 112 -21.54 10.23 7.59
CA ARG A 112 -21.72 10.12 6.15
C ARG A 112 -21.37 8.72 5.70
N THR A 113 -22.25 8.07 4.96
CA THR A 113 -21.96 6.80 4.29
C THR A 113 -22.28 6.92 2.82
N ILE A 114 -21.52 6.20 1.99
CA ILE A 114 -21.78 6.05 0.56
C ILE A 114 -21.59 4.59 0.19
N ASP A 115 -22.62 3.95 -0.32
CA ASP A 115 -22.55 2.59 -0.85
C ASP A 115 -22.80 2.62 -2.35
N ALA A 116 -21.77 2.27 -3.13
CA ALA A 116 -21.74 2.44 -4.56
C ALA A 116 -21.49 1.13 -5.31
N THR A 117 -22.15 0.99 -6.46
CA THR A 117 -21.98 -0.14 -7.39
C THR A 117 -21.86 0.37 -8.82
N PHE A 118 -21.12 -0.40 -9.63
CA PHE A 118 -20.87 -0.10 -11.02
C PHE A 118 -21.31 -1.26 -11.89
N ALA A 119 -22.28 -1.02 -12.77
CA ALA A 119 -22.82 -2.00 -13.69
C ALA A 119 -23.32 -1.30 -14.94
N ASP A 120 -23.20 -1.96 -16.10
CA ASP A 120 -23.74 -1.49 -17.37
C ASP A 120 -23.34 -0.05 -17.74
N GLY A 121 -22.08 0.32 -17.45
CA GLY A 121 -21.55 1.66 -17.70
C GLY A 121 -22.15 2.76 -16.82
N LYS A 122 -22.85 2.39 -15.74
CA LYS A 122 -23.48 3.30 -14.80
C LYS A 122 -22.87 3.14 -13.41
N TYR A 123 -22.78 4.26 -12.73
CA TYR A 123 -22.48 4.39 -11.32
C TYR A 123 -23.79 4.64 -10.57
N THR A 124 -24.08 3.82 -9.57
CA THR A 124 -25.22 4.01 -8.66
C THR A 124 -24.73 4.05 -7.23
N ALA A 125 -25.06 5.10 -6.49
CA ALA A 125 -24.67 5.22 -5.08
C ALA A 125 -25.84 5.63 -4.18
N HIS A 126 -25.86 5.05 -3.00
CA HIS A 126 -26.74 5.40 -1.89
C HIS A 126 -25.94 6.19 -0.87
N ILE A 127 -26.27 7.46 -0.70
CA ILE A 127 -25.59 8.39 0.20
C ILE A 127 -26.48 8.58 1.41
N LYS A 128 -25.95 8.35 2.61
CA LYS A 128 -26.61 8.72 3.85
C LYS A 128 -25.81 9.81 4.53
N ASN A 129 -26.42 10.95 4.82
CA ASN A 129 -25.77 12.07 5.50
C ASN A 129 -26.61 12.52 6.68
N ASN A 130 -26.17 12.22 7.90
CA ASN A 130 -26.88 12.51 9.15
C ASN A 130 -28.35 12.04 9.14
N GLY A 131 -28.59 10.86 8.56
CA GLY A 131 -29.93 10.25 8.43
C GLY A 131 -30.72 10.68 7.20
N GLN A 132 -30.22 11.62 6.38
CA GLN A 132 -30.81 11.94 5.09
C GLN A 132 -30.29 10.99 4.02
N ASP A 133 -31.20 10.34 3.31
CA ASP A 133 -30.89 9.37 2.26
C ASP A 133 -31.05 10.02 0.87
N GLU A 134 -30.01 9.91 0.04
CA GLU A 134 -29.99 10.31 -1.36
C GLU A 134 -29.54 9.12 -2.22
N LYS A 135 -30.17 8.95 -3.38
CA LYS A 135 -29.72 7.99 -4.39
C LYS A 135 -29.27 8.74 -5.63
N ILE A 136 -28.03 8.52 -6.05
CA ILE A 136 -27.50 9.05 -7.30
C ILE A 136 -27.28 7.94 -8.31
N GLN A 137 -27.58 8.22 -9.57
CA GLN A 137 -27.27 7.35 -10.69
C GLN A 137 -26.71 8.21 -11.83
N LYS A 138 -25.48 7.94 -12.25
CA LYS A 138 -24.80 8.71 -13.30
C LYS A 138 -24.08 7.76 -14.27
N PRO A 139 -23.91 8.12 -15.55
CA PRO A 139 -22.99 7.41 -16.43
C PRO A 139 -21.57 7.41 -15.85
N LEU A 140 -20.85 6.29 -15.97
CA LEU A 140 -19.43 6.22 -15.66
C LEU A 140 -18.63 6.39 -16.95
N PRO A 141 -17.84 7.47 -17.11
CA PRO A 141 -17.00 7.65 -18.29
C PRO A 141 -15.98 6.51 -18.43
N THR A 142 -15.66 6.14 -19.67
CA THR A 142 -14.64 5.13 -19.96
C THR A 142 -13.28 5.56 -19.41
N GLY A 143 -12.53 4.61 -18.85
CA GLY A 143 -11.18 4.83 -18.32
C GLY A 143 -11.14 5.40 -16.90
N VAL A 144 -12.29 5.66 -16.28
CA VAL A 144 -12.36 6.04 -14.86
C VAL A 144 -12.13 4.83 -13.97
N PHE A 145 -11.27 5.00 -12.98
CA PHE A 145 -11.02 4.03 -11.91
C PHE A 145 -11.30 4.65 -10.53
N LEU A 146 -11.30 3.84 -9.47
CA LEU A 146 -11.45 4.30 -8.09
C LEU A 146 -10.13 4.88 -7.56
N SER A 147 -10.15 6.08 -6.97
CA SER A 147 -8.92 6.82 -6.62
C SER A 147 -7.96 6.05 -5.71
N GLN A 148 -8.48 5.14 -4.88
CA GLN A 148 -7.67 4.23 -4.05
C GLN A 148 -6.66 3.38 -4.84
N PHE A 149 -6.85 3.20 -6.15
CA PHE A 149 -5.97 2.38 -7.00
C PHE A 149 -4.97 3.19 -7.85
N LEU A 150 -4.74 4.47 -7.58
CA LEU A 150 -3.84 5.32 -8.38
C LEU A 150 -2.44 4.72 -8.60
N LEU A 151 -1.78 4.23 -7.55
CA LEU A 151 -0.44 3.65 -7.70
C LEU A 151 -0.43 2.38 -8.56
N HIS A 152 -1.47 1.56 -8.44
CA HIS A 152 -1.65 0.36 -9.26
C HIS A 152 -1.98 0.73 -10.71
N TYR A 153 -2.72 1.81 -10.93
CA TYR A 153 -2.94 2.38 -12.26
C TYR A 153 -1.60 2.80 -12.90
N ILE A 154 -0.75 3.52 -12.18
CA ILE A 154 0.58 3.92 -12.67
C ILE A 154 1.47 2.70 -12.96
N LEU A 155 1.49 1.71 -12.05
CA LEU A 155 2.22 0.46 -12.23
C LEU A 155 1.81 -0.31 -13.49
N ARG A 156 0.53 -0.24 -13.88
CA ARG A 156 0.02 -0.91 -15.08
C ARG A 156 0.25 -0.13 -16.37
N THR A 157 0.71 1.11 -16.29
CA THR A 157 1.16 1.82 -17.50
C THR A 157 2.38 1.12 -18.10
N LYS A 158 2.64 1.31 -19.39
CA LYS A 158 3.83 0.75 -20.05
C LYS A 158 5.14 1.19 -19.39
N GLN A 159 5.13 2.33 -18.71
CA GLN A 159 6.32 2.89 -18.06
C GLN A 159 6.50 2.36 -16.64
N GLY A 160 5.41 2.00 -15.95
CA GLY A 160 5.43 1.60 -14.55
C GLY A 160 5.80 2.76 -13.60
N LEU A 161 6.24 2.44 -12.38
CA LEU A 161 6.82 3.42 -11.46
C LEU A 161 8.29 3.67 -11.82
N LYS A 162 8.56 4.78 -12.51
CA LYS A 162 9.91 5.24 -12.86
C LYS A 162 10.04 6.74 -12.59
N PRO A 163 11.25 7.27 -12.34
CA PRO A 163 11.46 8.71 -12.20
C PRO A 163 11.02 9.51 -13.42
N ASN A 164 10.64 10.78 -13.18
CA ASN A 164 10.35 11.78 -14.20
C ASN A 164 9.20 11.40 -15.15
N LEU A 165 8.24 10.61 -14.67
CA LEU A 165 7.01 10.26 -15.36
C LEU A 165 5.88 11.18 -14.90
N ARG A 166 5.11 11.71 -15.86
CA ARG A 166 3.88 12.45 -15.59
C ARG A 166 2.68 11.68 -16.13
N VAL A 167 1.72 11.40 -15.27
CA VAL A 167 0.50 10.66 -15.57
C VAL A 167 -0.70 11.55 -15.27
N SER A 168 -1.39 12.00 -16.32
CA SER A 168 -2.74 12.56 -16.20
C SER A 168 -3.74 11.42 -16.14
N TYR A 169 -4.71 11.54 -15.24
CA TYR A 169 -5.69 10.49 -15.01
C TYR A 169 -7.05 11.07 -14.66
N ARG A 170 -8.08 10.22 -14.72
CA ARG A 170 -9.42 10.53 -14.26
C ARG A 170 -9.89 9.44 -13.30
N ALA A 171 -10.27 9.83 -12.10
CA ALA A 171 -10.67 8.90 -11.06
C ALA A 171 -11.96 9.35 -10.37
N LEU A 172 -12.70 8.40 -9.82
CA LEU A 172 -13.80 8.68 -8.92
C LEU A 172 -13.26 8.83 -7.50
N ALA A 173 -13.58 9.95 -6.87
CA ALA A 173 -13.36 10.24 -5.47
C ALA A 173 -14.47 9.60 -4.63
N GLU A 174 -14.14 8.57 -3.86
CA GLU A 174 -15.08 7.71 -3.14
C GLU A 174 -15.82 8.45 -2.01
N GLU A 175 -15.21 9.48 -1.44
CA GLU A 175 -15.74 10.32 -0.36
C GLU A 175 -16.84 11.30 -0.83
N PHE A 176 -16.81 11.66 -2.11
CA PHE A 176 -17.78 12.58 -2.73
C PHE A 176 -18.68 11.91 -3.78
N GLY A 177 -18.27 10.77 -4.32
CA GLY A 177 -18.95 10.13 -5.44
C GLY A 177 -18.84 10.91 -6.75
N GLU A 178 -17.74 11.65 -6.93
CA GLU A 178 -17.50 12.53 -8.07
C GLU A 178 -16.29 12.08 -8.88
N VAL A 179 -16.41 12.19 -10.21
CA VAL A 179 -15.29 11.95 -11.12
C VAL A 179 -14.52 13.25 -11.30
N LYS A 180 -13.20 13.20 -11.10
CA LYS A 180 -12.30 14.34 -11.28
C LYS A 180 -11.06 13.94 -12.06
N ASP A 181 -10.48 14.94 -12.71
CA ASP A 181 -9.16 14.83 -13.29
C ASP A 181 -8.10 15.00 -12.20
N GLY A 182 -6.97 14.32 -12.37
CA GLY A 182 -5.81 14.41 -11.50
C GLY A 182 -4.52 14.27 -12.29
N VAL A 183 -3.41 14.63 -11.65
CA VAL A 183 -2.07 14.51 -12.23
C VAL A 183 -1.12 13.98 -11.17
N ALA A 184 -0.48 12.86 -11.47
CA ALA A 184 0.63 12.32 -10.70
C ALA A 184 1.95 12.54 -11.45
N THR A 185 2.97 13.00 -10.75
CA THR A 185 4.33 13.18 -11.26
C THR A 185 5.30 12.46 -10.36
N THR A 186 6.03 11.49 -10.90
CA THR A 186 7.12 10.84 -10.20
C THR A 186 8.40 11.67 -10.33
N LYS A 187 9.17 11.72 -9.25
CA LYS A 187 10.48 12.38 -9.17
C LYS A 187 11.57 11.34 -8.99
N ASP A 188 12.79 11.79 -8.70
CA ASP A 188 13.91 10.89 -8.45
C ASP A 188 13.70 10.03 -7.20
N TYR A 189 14.55 9.03 -7.07
CA TYR A 189 14.57 8.18 -5.88
C TYR A 189 15.19 8.93 -4.70
N GLU A 190 14.61 8.72 -3.54
CA GLU A 190 15.09 9.21 -2.25
C GLU A 190 15.31 8.03 -1.31
N VAL A 191 15.96 8.29 -0.17
CA VAL A 191 16.11 7.31 0.90
C VAL A 191 15.24 7.74 2.08
N GLN A 192 14.31 6.88 2.50
CA GLN A 192 13.53 7.04 3.72
C GLN A 192 13.57 5.78 4.55
N GLU A 193 13.91 5.88 5.84
CA GLU A 193 14.00 4.72 6.74
C GLU A 193 14.91 3.60 6.17
N GLY A 194 16.01 3.98 5.51
CA GLY A 194 16.92 3.04 4.84
C GLY A 194 16.37 2.41 3.54
N LEU A 195 15.14 2.75 3.14
CA LEU A 195 14.51 2.27 1.92
C LEU A 195 14.73 3.24 0.76
N ARG A 196 15.05 2.68 -0.40
CA ARG A 196 14.96 3.41 -1.66
C ARG A 196 13.49 3.57 -2.06
N VAL A 197 13.03 4.80 -2.13
CA VAL A 197 11.64 5.16 -2.42
C VAL A 197 11.56 6.14 -3.57
N LEU A 198 10.50 6.06 -4.36
CA LEU A 198 10.19 7.01 -5.42
C LEU A 198 9.25 8.08 -4.86
N ARG A 199 9.61 9.36 -5.02
CA ARG A 199 8.72 10.46 -4.68
C ARG A 199 7.65 10.61 -5.77
N VAL A 200 6.39 10.65 -5.37
CA VAL A 200 5.22 10.79 -6.25
C VAL A 200 4.38 11.98 -5.78
N GLU A 201 4.43 13.06 -6.54
CA GLU A 201 3.63 14.26 -6.33
C GLU A 201 2.30 14.09 -7.02
N ASN A 202 1.19 14.27 -6.31
CA ASN A 202 -0.13 14.06 -6.84
C ASN A 202 -1.06 15.23 -6.51
N THR A 203 -1.72 15.76 -7.54
CA THR A 203 -2.78 16.75 -7.41
C THR A 203 -4.12 16.12 -7.79
N PHE A 204 -5.04 16.06 -6.84
CA PHE A 204 -6.38 15.52 -7.03
C PHE A 204 -7.37 16.29 -6.18
N LEU A 205 -8.55 16.63 -6.72
CA LEU A 205 -9.55 17.45 -6.00
C LEU A 205 -9.02 18.80 -5.49
N GLY A 206 -8.01 19.36 -6.14
CA GLY A 206 -7.36 20.60 -5.70
C GLY A 206 -6.46 20.44 -4.46
N GLN A 207 -6.22 19.21 -4.01
CA GLN A 207 -5.29 18.89 -2.92
C GLN A 207 -3.98 18.37 -3.49
N ASN A 208 -2.86 18.75 -2.86
CA ASN A 208 -1.53 18.28 -3.21
C ASN A 208 -1.02 17.31 -2.16
N SER A 209 -0.62 16.13 -2.62
CA SER A 209 0.02 15.11 -1.80
C SER A 209 1.39 14.75 -2.36
N ILE A 210 2.33 14.50 -1.46
CA ILE A 210 3.64 13.94 -1.77
C ILE A 210 3.65 12.54 -1.15
N ASN A 211 3.79 11.51 -1.98
CA ASN A 211 3.82 10.12 -1.53
C ASN A 211 5.22 9.56 -1.79
N PHE A 212 5.79 8.91 -0.80
CA PHE A 212 7.05 8.17 -0.95
C PHE A 212 6.71 6.69 -1.09
N VAL A 213 7.04 6.12 -2.23
CA VAL A 213 6.49 4.83 -2.66
C VAL A 213 7.62 3.86 -2.97
N SER A 214 7.52 2.61 -2.50
CA SER A 214 8.47 1.56 -2.86
C SER A 214 8.37 1.18 -4.35
N GLU A 215 9.35 0.42 -4.85
CA GLU A 215 9.31 -0.10 -6.23
C GLU A 215 8.09 -1.01 -6.49
N LYS A 216 7.47 -1.56 -5.43
CA LYS A 216 6.25 -2.38 -5.51
C LYS A 216 4.95 -1.56 -5.49
N GLY A 217 5.01 -0.24 -5.35
CA GLY A 217 3.82 0.59 -5.18
C GLY A 217 3.29 0.67 -3.75
N GLU A 218 4.08 0.26 -2.75
CA GLU A 218 3.71 0.39 -1.33
C GLU A 218 4.02 1.81 -0.85
N ILE A 219 3.07 2.46 -0.18
CA ILE A 219 3.27 3.81 0.37
C ILE A 219 4.05 3.68 1.68
N ILE A 220 5.19 4.37 1.77
CA ILE A 220 5.99 4.46 2.99
C ILE A 220 5.55 5.66 3.82
N SER A 221 5.33 6.80 3.14
CA SER A 221 4.81 8.00 3.77
C SER A 221 4.02 8.85 2.78
N THR A 222 3.09 9.63 3.32
CA THR A 222 2.29 10.60 2.56
C THR A 222 2.32 11.92 3.31
N HIS A 223 2.49 13.04 2.60
CA HIS A 223 2.36 14.39 3.14
C HIS A 223 1.32 15.15 2.34
N MET A 224 0.29 15.65 3.01
CA MET A 224 -0.75 16.50 2.43
C MET A 224 -0.48 17.95 2.83
N THR A 225 -0.15 18.80 1.85
CA THR A 225 0.40 20.13 2.12
C THR A 225 -0.66 21.06 2.70
N GLU A 226 -1.87 21.03 2.16
CA GLU A 226 -2.96 21.94 2.52
C GLU A 226 -3.50 21.66 3.92
N THR A 227 -3.61 20.38 4.30
CA THR A 227 -4.16 19.96 5.60
C THR A 227 -3.09 19.79 6.67
N LYS A 228 -1.81 19.88 6.31
CA LYS A 228 -0.66 19.56 7.18
C LYS A 228 -0.76 18.18 7.80
N MET A 229 -1.42 17.25 7.11
CA MET A 229 -1.51 15.85 7.53
C MET A 229 -0.35 15.05 6.94
N ALA A 230 0.15 14.10 7.71
CA ALA A 230 1.11 13.12 7.21
C ALA A 230 0.78 11.71 7.69
N LEU A 231 1.13 10.73 6.87
CA LEU A 231 1.05 9.31 7.18
C LEU A 231 2.47 8.74 7.15
N GLU A 232 2.83 7.91 8.13
CA GLU A 232 4.12 7.23 8.18
C GLU A 232 3.93 5.76 8.51
N LEU A 233 4.34 4.87 7.60
CA LEU A 233 4.24 3.42 7.75
C LEU A 233 5.07 2.96 8.94
N THR A 234 4.58 1.98 9.71
CA THR A 234 5.30 1.39 10.82
C THR A 234 5.50 -0.11 10.65
N ALA A 235 6.56 -0.64 11.25
CA ALA A 235 6.85 -2.08 11.26
C ALA A 235 5.89 -2.91 12.15
N SER A 236 5.14 -2.26 13.04
CA SER A 236 4.16 -2.93 13.92
C SER A 236 2.93 -2.07 14.19
N PRO A 237 1.74 -2.70 14.38
CA PRO A 237 0.52 -1.98 14.78
C PRO A 237 0.70 -1.16 16.06
N SER A 238 1.35 -1.72 17.09
CA SER A 238 1.58 -1.03 18.37
C SER A 238 2.33 0.30 18.23
N THR A 239 3.25 0.40 17.26
CA THR A 239 4.01 1.63 17.02
C THR A 239 3.12 2.71 16.41
N ALA A 240 2.21 2.32 15.51
CA ALA A 240 1.26 3.24 14.87
C ALA A 240 0.15 3.65 15.84
N THR A 241 -0.42 2.70 16.58
CA THR A 241 -1.56 2.99 17.45
C THR A 241 -1.14 3.68 18.72
N ALA A 242 0.08 3.45 19.23
CA ALA A 242 0.52 3.97 20.52
C ALA A 242 -0.57 3.76 21.60
N ASP A 243 -1.06 4.85 22.20
CA ASP A 243 -2.12 4.84 23.22
C ASP A 243 -3.54 4.98 22.65
N PHE A 244 -3.71 5.11 21.33
CA PHE A 244 -5.02 5.21 20.70
C PHE A 244 -5.77 3.88 20.77
N LYS A 245 -7.02 3.93 21.26
CA LYS A 245 -7.88 2.74 21.34
C LYS A 245 -8.20 2.20 19.95
N VAL A 246 -7.83 0.93 19.72
CA VAL A 246 -8.11 0.19 18.50
C VAL A 246 -9.53 -0.40 18.55
N PRO A 247 -10.43 -0.07 17.61
CA PRO A 247 -11.79 -0.60 17.60
C PRO A 247 -11.83 -1.97 16.91
N SER A 248 -11.28 -3.01 17.54
CA SER A 248 -11.15 -4.35 16.95
C SER A 248 -12.42 -4.92 16.31
N PRO A 249 -13.63 -4.78 16.88
CA PRO A 249 -14.86 -5.25 16.23
C PRO A 249 -15.15 -4.54 14.90
N VAL A 250 -14.90 -3.23 14.82
CA VAL A 250 -15.08 -2.43 13.59
C VAL A 250 -14.06 -2.87 12.55
N LEU A 251 -12.80 -3.04 12.95
CA LEU A 251 -11.75 -3.52 12.05
C LEU A 251 -12.06 -4.92 11.52
N ALA A 252 -12.48 -5.85 12.38
CA ALA A 252 -12.87 -7.19 11.94
C ALA A 252 -14.06 -7.15 10.98
N GLY A 253 -15.08 -6.31 11.22
CA GLY A 253 -16.20 -6.14 10.29
C GLY A 253 -15.78 -5.59 8.93
N LEU A 254 -14.83 -4.66 8.90
CA LEU A 254 -14.37 -4.02 7.67
C LEU A 254 -13.39 -4.89 6.87
N PHE A 255 -12.38 -5.46 7.54
CA PHE A 255 -11.27 -6.19 6.93
C PHE A 255 -11.50 -7.72 6.88
N GLY A 256 -12.53 -8.24 7.56
CA GLY A 256 -12.82 -9.67 7.75
C GLY A 256 -12.15 -10.28 8.98
N GLU A 257 -11.06 -9.67 9.43
CA GLU A 257 -10.29 -9.98 10.64
C GLU A 257 -9.56 -8.69 11.06
N VAL A 258 -9.00 -8.64 12.27
CA VAL A 258 -8.18 -7.49 12.67
C VAL A 258 -6.85 -7.54 11.90
N PRO A 259 -6.46 -6.48 11.16
CA PRO A 259 -5.18 -6.42 10.47
C PRO A 259 -3.99 -6.65 11.40
N THR A 260 -3.01 -7.42 10.95
CA THR A 260 -1.83 -7.81 11.73
C THR A 260 -0.65 -6.84 11.57
N GLY A 261 -0.65 -6.06 10.48
CA GLY A 261 0.43 -5.15 10.10
C GLY A 261 1.73 -5.85 9.70
N GLN A 262 1.69 -7.12 9.28
CA GLN A 262 2.90 -7.92 9.00
C GLN A 262 3.24 -8.02 7.51
N LYS A 263 2.34 -7.62 6.60
CA LYS A 263 2.54 -7.68 5.15
C LYS A 263 2.98 -6.32 4.59
N ASN A 264 4.10 -5.80 5.08
CA ASN A 264 4.74 -4.59 4.55
C ASN A 264 6.26 -4.67 4.69
N ILE A 265 6.97 -3.86 3.90
CA ILE A 265 8.43 -3.85 3.82
C ILE A 265 9.13 -3.58 5.17
N LEU A 266 8.62 -2.65 5.99
CA LEU A 266 9.26 -2.32 7.27
C LEU A 266 9.13 -3.45 8.29
N SER A 267 7.97 -4.12 8.31
CA SER A 267 7.76 -5.30 9.15
C SER A 267 8.68 -6.46 8.72
N GLN A 268 8.82 -6.69 7.41
CA GLN A 268 9.68 -7.73 6.85
C GLN A 268 11.16 -7.53 7.23
N ILE A 269 11.69 -6.32 7.06
CA ILE A 269 13.08 -6.00 7.44
C ILE A 269 13.31 -6.26 8.92
N LYS A 270 12.39 -5.82 9.79
CA LYS A 270 12.50 -6.03 11.24
C LYS A 270 12.49 -7.52 11.62
N HIS A 271 11.71 -8.35 10.92
CA HIS A 271 11.72 -9.80 11.16
C HIS A 271 13.02 -10.45 10.70
N GLU A 272 13.58 -10.03 9.57
CA GLU A 272 14.86 -10.53 9.05
C GLU A 272 16.01 -10.17 10.00
N GLU A 273 16.06 -8.94 10.51
CA GLU A 273 17.07 -8.51 11.49
C GLU A 273 17.06 -9.35 12.79
N VAL A 274 15.88 -9.78 13.23
CA VAL A 274 15.74 -10.62 14.43
C VAL A 274 16.18 -12.07 14.18
N GLN A 275 16.10 -12.55 12.93
CA GLN A 275 16.44 -13.93 12.57
C GLN A 275 17.91 -14.14 12.22
N VAL A 276 18.69 -13.07 11.94
CA VAL A 276 20.13 -13.18 11.80
C VAL A 276 20.75 -13.34 13.20
N PRO A 277 21.40 -14.48 13.52
CA PRO A 277 22.10 -14.63 14.79
C PRO A 277 23.15 -13.54 14.90
N LYS A 278 23.15 -12.78 16.01
CA LYS A 278 24.28 -11.92 16.34
C LYS A 278 25.57 -12.77 16.24
N PRO A 279 26.64 -12.29 15.59
CA PRO A 279 27.89 -13.02 15.57
C PRO A 279 28.27 -13.36 17.02
N ILE A 280 28.39 -14.65 17.29
CA ILE A 280 28.85 -15.17 18.59
C ILE A 280 30.28 -14.68 18.72
N ILE A 281 30.48 -13.55 19.39
CA ILE A 281 31.80 -13.20 19.91
C ILE A 281 32.02 -14.19 21.07
N PRO A 282 33.04 -15.07 21.01
CA PRO A 282 33.32 -15.97 22.10
C PRO A 282 33.58 -15.16 23.37
N GLU A 283 32.74 -15.35 24.41
CA GLU A 283 33.05 -14.90 25.77
C GLU A 283 34.31 -15.64 26.23
N GLY A 284 35.47 -14.99 26.07
CA GLY A 284 36.75 -15.58 26.43
C GLY A 284 38.02 -14.92 25.86
N ALA A 285 37.92 -13.81 25.12
CA ALA A 285 39.10 -13.08 24.65
C ALA A 285 39.51 -11.93 25.58
N THR A 286 39.58 -12.17 26.89
CA THR A 286 40.45 -11.37 27.77
C THR A 286 41.88 -11.87 27.61
N LYS A 287 42.64 -11.23 26.73
CA LYS A 287 44.09 -11.05 26.89
C LYS A 287 44.55 -9.91 25.98
N GLN A 288 44.92 -8.80 26.63
CA GLN A 288 45.83 -7.82 26.07
C GLN A 288 47.04 -8.55 25.48
N GLN A 289 47.23 -8.44 24.18
CA GLN A 289 48.48 -8.76 23.53
C GLN A 289 48.93 -7.50 22.81
N GLY A 290 49.97 -6.87 23.38
CA GLY A 290 50.48 -5.58 22.95
C GLY A 290 50.89 -5.57 21.48
N VAL A 291 50.55 -4.49 20.79
CA VAL A 291 51.02 -4.22 19.43
C VAL A 291 52.46 -3.67 19.53
N PRO A 292 53.48 -4.29 18.91
CA PRO A 292 54.77 -3.65 18.76
C PRO A 292 54.65 -2.50 17.74
N ALA A 293 55.12 -1.31 18.13
CA ALA A 293 55.25 -0.19 17.21
C ALA A 293 56.27 -0.52 16.11
N GLY A 294 55.87 -0.48 14.85
CA GLY A 294 56.78 -0.84 13.76
C GLY A 294 56.32 -0.48 12.35
N LYS A 295 56.76 0.70 11.90
CA LYS A 295 57.11 1.12 10.53
C LYS A 295 55.99 1.28 9.49
N GLY A 296 55.91 2.52 9.02
CA GLY A 296 54.90 3.03 8.09
C GLY A 296 54.89 2.36 6.72
N ILE A 297 53.68 2.22 6.21
CA ILE A 297 53.40 2.07 4.78
C ILE A 297 52.97 3.46 4.30
N GLN A 298 53.85 4.12 3.54
CA GLN A 298 53.50 5.33 2.80
C GLN A 298 52.68 4.94 1.57
N LEU A 299 51.37 5.17 1.61
CA LEU A 299 50.54 5.15 0.41
C LEU A 299 50.59 6.53 -0.24
N LYS A 300 51.40 6.68 -1.29
CA LYS A 300 51.33 7.82 -2.22
C LYS A 300 50.02 7.71 -3.02
N ALA A 301 48.99 8.44 -2.62
CA ALA A 301 47.86 8.74 -3.49
C ALA A 301 48.22 9.96 -4.36
N LYS A 302 48.35 9.73 -5.66
CA LYS A 302 48.55 10.77 -6.68
C LYS A 302 47.16 11.26 -7.09
N ILE A 303 46.74 12.41 -6.57
CA ILE A 303 45.50 13.09 -6.99
C ILE A 303 45.86 14.02 -8.16
N PRO A 304 45.33 13.82 -9.39
CA PRO A 304 45.36 14.85 -10.41
C PRO A 304 44.40 15.98 -10.01
N ARG A 305 44.92 17.20 -9.91
CA ARG A 305 44.11 18.43 -9.85
C ARG A 305 43.64 18.73 -11.28
N ASP A 306 42.34 18.63 -11.52
CA ASP A 306 41.73 19.31 -12.66
C ASP A 306 41.54 20.78 -12.26
N GLU A 307 42.27 21.67 -12.94
CA GLU A 307 42.00 23.11 -12.91
C GLU A 307 40.69 23.41 -13.65
N PRO A 308 39.79 24.24 -13.09
CA PRO A 308 38.66 24.73 -13.85
C PRO A 308 39.11 25.77 -14.89
N PRO A 309 38.56 25.75 -16.12
CA PRO A 309 38.91 26.73 -17.14
C PRO A 309 38.38 28.14 -16.78
N ASN A 310 39.23 29.14 -17.03
CA ASN A 310 38.95 30.56 -16.87
C ASN A 310 37.69 31.00 -17.64
N PRO A 311 36.90 31.96 -17.10
CA PRO A 311 35.80 32.57 -17.84
C PRO A 311 36.32 33.46 -18.98
N PRO A 312 35.59 33.55 -20.11
CA PRO A 312 35.98 34.39 -21.24
C PRO A 312 35.84 35.88 -20.92
N ALA A 313 36.75 36.66 -21.52
CA ALA A 313 36.89 38.10 -21.40
C ALA A 313 35.64 38.86 -21.87
N SER A 314 35.26 39.89 -21.12
CA SER A 314 34.20 40.84 -21.46
C SER A 314 34.68 41.79 -22.57
N ASP A 315 34.06 41.69 -23.75
CA ASP A 315 34.26 42.66 -24.83
C ASP A 315 33.43 43.91 -24.57
N SER A 316 34.14 45.04 -24.51
CA SER A 316 33.64 46.40 -24.36
C SER A 316 32.81 46.84 -25.58
N ALA A 317 31.55 47.19 -25.34
CA ALA A 317 30.71 47.88 -26.31
C ALA A 317 31.26 49.29 -26.59
N LYS A 318 31.51 49.57 -27.87
CA LYS A 318 31.68 50.91 -28.41
C LYS A 318 30.30 51.45 -28.81
N ASP A 319 29.93 52.60 -28.26
CA ASP A 319 28.95 53.50 -28.88
C ASP A 319 29.44 53.98 -30.25
N PRO A 320 28.52 54.34 -31.15
CA PRO A 320 28.55 55.74 -31.57
C PRO A 320 27.17 56.40 -31.75
N GLN A 321 27.24 57.71 -31.46
CA GLN A 321 26.50 58.90 -31.94
C GLN A 321 25.47 58.73 -33.05
#